data_AF-A0A1E7EYI0-F1
#
_entry.id   AF-A0A1E7EYI0-F1
#
_cell.length_a   1.000
_cell.length_b   1.000
_cell.length_c   1.000
_cell.angle_alpha   90.00
_cell.angle_beta   90.00
_cell.angle_gamma   90.00
#
_symmetry.space_group_name_H-M   'P 1'
#
loop_
_entity.id
_entity.type
_entity.pdbx_description
1 polymer ?
#
loop_
_entity_poly.entity_id
_entity_poly.type
_entity_poly.pdbx_seq_one_letter_code
_entity_poly.pdbx_strand_id
1 'polypeptide(L)'
;MTTINKGGGSGSSLSDHLSSRPTEESLLLHVHNNDHSNSESDGSSNDNSSEDGNDNDSQDDNREGEDGEDEVNDSNDNSNNNSRSEDNDEGNSNDNDNSNSNSNSNDQEDENDDEDEEDEDDDDAKRTTYWMDYKSIVKDKADYYSGSWYMPIKKFKNNLNAKNMNTLEDASGTAVFHDNRKDVRMPYDWFDFSVEHMSKWYKDLDITSPDQNDVAINILNNNLLRYIQDTPKKMIKATTTTVAMSMSMSMSMSTTTNKNTTVTRRTKTRTRNRRMKEQTTNTTAVSLLHPTIAIIPFAPDIRYDSPLSISRSKNLTTLMLGATISSLIRLGFGRIIIVGIEDDDDILVKDCVNLIKKQFTENKNMQLGYVQVTDQKTYQTAVMNVNRPKAAIRGLQLALTGKLNNTADIDRWLGTKYDHNYWKYIYFTEPDLVLQTRINGVTSTIPSLYEELNRGHSLMPFRLQPIPHESDLVGTTRQSHNYLSSAGKFRTVVELSGNPDDDDDERGNGGDMCCDGGTDRPVWDNKDDPVVECYSFWYGCGFLNEVKNYDEEIKHRRIVDFAPLMRITSGTNIVTIPGSEHARKCHPVKRRKRKGTDEIGDSIDFCQPPSSPSKRSYAVSEKKKKKRI
;
A
#
# COMPACT_ATOMS: atom_id res chain seq x y z
N MET A 1 26.37 -30.11 52.58
CA MET A 1 26.48 -31.54 52.94
C MET A 1 25.82 -32.35 51.83
N THR A 2 26.43 -33.49 51.45
CA THR A 2 25.91 -34.56 50.56
C THR A 2 25.83 -34.19 49.06
N THR A 3 26.43 -34.85 48.07
CA THR A 3 27.50 -35.87 47.96
C THR A 3 28.01 -35.85 46.51
N ILE A 4 29.27 -36.20 46.34
CA ILE A 4 29.99 -36.43 45.09
C ILE A 4 29.56 -37.76 44.46
N ASN A 5 29.50 -37.86 43.13
CA ASN A 5 30.00 -39.06 42.45
C ASN A 5 30.51 -38.79 41.03
N LYS A 6 31.76 -39.25 40.82
CA LYS A 6 32.49 -39.33 39.56
C LYS A 6 32.08 -40.61 38.81
N GLY A 7 32.13 -40.58 37.49
CA GLY A 7 32.13 -41.77 36.64
C GLY A 7 32.73 -41.46 35.28
N GLY A 8 33.97 -41.89 35.05
CA GLY A 8 34.60 -41.87 33.73
C GLY A 8 34.23 -43.12 32.92
N GLY A 9 34.40 -43.04 31.59
CA GLY A 9 34.20 -44.18 30.70
C GLY A 9 34.60 -43.83 29.26
N SER A 10 35.67 -44.47 28.80
CA SER A 10 36.35 -44.36 27.52
C SER A 10 35.63 -45.05 26.34
N GLY A 11 35.74 -44.44 25.16
CA GLY A 11 36.08 -45.10 23.88
C GLY A 11 35.02 -45.95 23.16
N SER A 12 34.73 -45.61 21.90
CA SER A 12 35.05 -46.45 20.74
C SER A 12 34.53 -45.84 19.44
N SER A 13 35.35 -45.97 18.40
CA SER A 13 35.06 -45.68 17.00
C SER A 13 34.04 -46.66 16.42
N LEU A 14 33.20 -46.20 15.50
CA LEU A 14 32.73 -47.02 14.38
C LEU A 14 32.24 -46.13 13.24
N SER A 15 32.92 -46.29 12.11
CA SER A 15 32.49 -45.90 10.78
C SER A 15 31.33 -46.80 10.32
N ASP A 16 30.40 -46.27 9.53
CA ASP A 16 30.16 -46.73 8.15
C ASP A 16 28.90 -46.11 7.52
N HIS A 17 29.11 -45.68 6.26
CA HIS A 17 28.24 -45.65 5.10
C HIS A 17 26.72 -45.49 5.26
N LEU A 18 26.16 -44.42 4.68
CA LEU A 18 24.89 -44.46 3.94
C LEU A 18 24.80 -43.34 2.88
N SER A 19 24.89 -43.78 1.62
CA SER A 19 24.06 -43.40 0.45
C SER A 19 23.65 -41.93 0.27
N SER A 20 24.34 -41.27 -0.66
CA SER A 20 23.94 -39.98 -1.26
C SER A 20 22.80 -40.15 -2.28
N ARG A 21 21.65 -39.54 -1.98
CA ARG A 21 20.67 -39.08 -2.98
C ARG A 21 20.66 -37.54 -2.94
N PRO A 22 20.68 -36.83 -4.08
CA PRO A 22 20.59 -35.38 -4.07
C PRO A 22 19.14 -34.96 -3.81
N THR A 23 18.91 -34.18 -2.76
CA THR A 23 17.63 -33.53 -2.45
C THR A 23 17.54 -32.18 -3.16
N GLU A 24 16.36 -31.90 -3.70
CA GLU A 24 15.95 -30.64 -4.35
C GLU A 24 15.92 -29.46 -3.36
N GLU A 25 17.07 -28.90 -3.00
CA GLU A 25 17.15 -27.75 -2.07
C GLU A 25 17.79 -26.48 -2.66
N SER A 26 17.87 -26.36 -3.99
CA SER A 26 18.59 -25.26 -4.67
C SER A 26 17.73 -24.02 -5.03
N LEU A 27 16.52 -23.87 -4.50
CA LEU A 27 15.60 -22.77 -4.90
C LEU A 27 15.32 -21.71 -3.81
N LEU A 28 16.01 -21.78 -2.67
CA LEU A 28 15.85 -20.82 -1.58
C LEU A 28 17.06 -19.88 -1.53
N LEU A 29 16.82 -18.60 -1.80
CA LEU A 29 17.73 -17.46 -1.61
C LEU A 29 19.21 -17.72 -1.98
N HIS A 30 19.67 -17.22 -3.13
CA HIS A 30 21.10 -16.94 -3.30
C HIS A 30 21.49 -15.77 -2.38
N VAL A 31 21.63 -16.05 -1.08
CA VAL A 31 22.38 -15.19 -0.15
C VAL A 31 23.85 -15.50 -0.41
N HIS A 32 24.52 -14.65 -1.20
CA HIS A 32 25.96 -14.69 -1.29
C HIS A 32 26.56 -14.17 0.02
N ASN A 33 26.98 -15.07 0.89
CA ASN A 33 27.87 -14.73 2.00
C ASN A 33 29.20 -14.27 1.40
N ASN A 34 29.55 -13.00 1.60
CA ASN A 34 30.90 -12.52 1.35
C ASN A 34 31.75 -12.88 2.57
N ASP A 35 32.46 -14.02 2.51
CA ASP A 35 33.53 -14.29 3.47
C ASP A 35 34.72 -13.38 3.15
N HIS A 36 34.95 -12.36 3.98
CA HIS A 36 36.21 -11.63 4.04
C HIS A 36 37.19 -12.41 4.89
N SER A 37 38.16 -13.04 4.23
CA SER A 37 39.34 -13.63 4.86
C SER A 37 40.23 -12.52 5.44
N ASN A 38 40.24 -12.39 6.77
CA ASN A 38 41.25 -11.64 7.50
C ASN A 38 42.61 -12.34 7.37
N SER A 39 43.60 -11.61 6.84
CA SER A 39 45.01 -11.99 6.92
C SER A 39 45.53 -11.67 8.32
N GLU A 40 45.80 -12.71 9.10
CA GLU A 40 46.61 -12.64 10.32
C GLU A 40 48.04 -12.26 9.94
N SER A 41 48.54 -11.17 10.52
CA SER A 41 49.98 -10.88 10.57
C SER A 41 50.38 -10.76 12.03
N ASP A 42 51.11 -11.77 12.49
CA ASP A 42 51.81 -11.82 13.76
C ASP A 42 52.75 -10.63 13.93
N GLY A 43 52.71 -10.02 15.11
CA GLY A 43 53.60 -8.94 15.50
C GLY A 43 53.65 -8.80 17.01
N SER A 44 54.43 -9.66 17.66
CA SER A 44 54.76 -9.58 19.08
C SER A 44 55.74 -8.44 19.38
N SER A 45 55.46 -7.63 20.40
CA SER A 45 56.49 -7.08 21.29
C SER A 45 55.87 -6.46 22.54
N ASN A 46 56.40 -6.90 23.68
CA ASN A 46 56.25 -6.34 25.02
C ASN A 46 56.48 -4.83 25.07
N ASP A 47 55.82 -4.13 26.01
CA ASP A 47 56.57 -3.45 27.08
C ASP A 47 55.66 -3.01 28.24
N ASN A 48 56.23 -3.15 29.45
CA ASN A 48 55.74 -2.67 30.73
C ASN A 48 55.85 -1.15 30.82
N SER A 49 54.84 -0.49 31.40
CA SER A 49 55.08 0.57 32.39
C SER A 49 53.80 0.91 33.14
N SER A 50 53.89 0.74 34.46
CA SER A 50 53.14 1.43 35.51
C SER A 50 52.97 2.92 35.25
N GLU A 51 51.82 3.50 35.60
CA GLU A 51 51.75 4.67 36.48
C GLU A 51 50.30 4.98 36.89
N ASP A 52 50.19 5.39 38.15
CA ASP A 52 49.01 5.82 38.88
C ASP A 52 48.31 7.02 38.23
N GLY A 53 46.99 7.14 38.42
CA GLY A 53 46.32 8.40 38.09
C GLY A 53 44.80 8.41 38.20
N ASN A 54 44.32 8.74 39.39
CA ASN A 54 43.11 9.51 39.69
C ASN A 54 41.77 9.09 39.08
N ASP A 55 40.98 8.40 39.90
CA ASP A 55 39.52 8.47 39.90
C ASP A 55 39.08 9.91 40.25
N ASN A 56 38.52 10.61 39.27
CA ASN A 56 37.66 11.77 39.51
C ASN A 56 36.28 11.46 38.92
N ASP A 57 35.37 11.13 39.82
CA ASP A 57 33.93 11.14 39.60
C ASP A 57 33.47 12.52 39.12
N SER A 58 32.85 12.54 37.93
CA SER A 58 31.94 13.59 37.47
C SER A 58 30.85 12.83 36.70
N GLN A 59 29.66 12.64 37.27
CA GLN A 59 28.51 13.56 37.24
C GLN A 59 28.13 14.05 35.84
N ASP A 60 26.85 13.85 35.53
CA ASP A 60 26.01 14.41 34.46
C ASP A 60 25.96 13.68 33.12
N ASP A 61 25.07 12.67 33.05
CA ASP A 61 24.38 12.26 31.81
C ASP A 61 22.86 12.42 32.00
N ASN A 62 22.39 13.67 31.90
CA ASN A 62 21.02 13.98 31.48
C ASN A 62 21.06 14.21 29.97
N ARG A 63 20.64 13.20 29.20
CA ARG A 63 20.31 13.38 27.77
C ARG A 63 18.86 12.98 27.56
N GLU A 64 18.00 13.95 27.88
CA GLU A 64 16.59 13.97 27.47
C GLU A 64 16.50 14.17 25.94
N GLY A 65 15.41 13.64 25.37
CA GLY A 65 15.24 13.40 23.94
C GLY A 65 15.23 14.63 23.03
N GLU A 66 15.76 14.43 21.84
CA GLU A 66 15.65 15.33 20.70
C GLU A 66 14.69 14.72 19.67
N ASP A 67 13.39 14.86 19.90
CA ASP A 67 12.38 14.90 18.83
C ASP A 67 12.21 16.38 18.44
N GLY A 68 13.18 16.92 17.71
CA GLY A 68 13.15 18.26 17.16
C GLY A 68 12.64 18.25 15.72
N GLU A 69 11.33 18.27 15.55
CA GLU A 69 10.71 18.65 14.27
C GLU A 69 10.73 20.18 14.17
N ASP A 70 11.72 20.74 13.48
CA ASP A 70 11.76 22.15 13.13
C ASP A 70 10.66 22.45 12.10
N GLU A 71 9.51 22.91 12.58
CA GLU A 71 8.55 23.64 11.75
C GLU A 71 9.20 24.94 11.26
N VAL A 72 9.41 25.01 9.95
CA VAL A 72 9.74 26.27 9.26
C VAL A 72 8.52 27.18 9.35
N ASN A 73 8.52 28.03 10.38
CA ASN A 73 7.63 29.17 10.56
C ASN A 73 7.91 30.22 9.46
N ASP A 74 7.31 30.05 8.30
CA ASP A 74 7.28 31.10 7.28
C ASP A 74 6.27 32.17 7.65
N SER A 75 6.81 33.38 7.78
CA SER A 75 6.20 34.54 8.38
C SER A 75 5.05 35.11 7.54
N ASN A 76 3.89 35.22 8.18
CA ASN A 76 3.08 36.43 8.30
C ASN A 76 3.27 37.53 7.22
N ASP A 77 2.66 37.35 6.04
CA ASP A 77 2.45 38.44 5.07
C ASP A 77 1.04 39.01 5.20
N ASN A 78 0.98 40.07 6.00
CA ASN A 78 -0.12 40.99 6.14
C ASN A 78 -0.27 41.81 4.84
N SER A 79 -1.29 41.52 4.03
CA SER A 79 -1.76 42.47 3.02
C SER A 79 -3.29 42.57 3.03
N ASN A 80 -3.73 43.57 3.79
CA ASN A 80 -4.92 44.37 3.52
C ASN A 80 -5.12 44.57 2.01
N ASN A 81 -6.27 44.17 1.47
CA ASN A 81 -6.93 44.96 0.43
C ASN A 81 -8.44 44.71 0.37
N ASN A 82 -9.14 45.77 0.78
CA ASN A 82 -10.52 46.09 0.48
C ASN A 82 -10.71 46.24 -1.03
N SER A 83 -11.62 45.47 -1.64
CA SER A 83 -12.37 45.95 -2.82
C SER A 83 -13.55 45.04 -3.13
N ARG A 84 -14.69 45.46 -2.59
CA ARG A 84 -16.02 45.48 -3.24
C ARG A 84 -15.96 45.38 -4.78
N SER A 85 -16.66 44.41 -5.34
CA SER A 85 -17.42 44.58 -6.58
C SER A 85 -18.60 43.60 -6.55
N GLU A 86 -19.77 44.19 -6.36
CA GLU A 86 -21.07 43.63 -6.68
C GLU A 86 -21.13 43.53 -8.20
N ASP A 87 -21.42 42.37 -8.75
CA ASP A 87 -22.00 42.30 -10.10
C ASP A 87 -23.06 41.20 -10.11
N ASN A 88 -24.28 41.70 -10.36
CA ASN A 88 -25.50 40.96 -10.65
C ASN A 88 -25.35 40.27 -12.00
N ASP A 89 -25.83 39.03 -12.11
CA ASP A 89 -26.36 38.58 -13.39
C ASP A 89 -27.51 37.58 -13.17
N GLU A 90 -28.72 38.13 -13.31
CA GLU A 90 -29.98 37.40 -13.37
C GLU A 90 -30.15 36.81 -14.77
N GLY A 91 -29.85 35.51 -14.90
CA GLY A 91 -30.08 34.72 -16.11
C GLY A 91 -31.43 34.01 -16.07
N ASN A 92 -32.46 34.71 -16.54
CA ASN A 92 -33.82 34.27 -16.80
C ASN A 92 -33.87 33.22 -17.94
N SER A 93 -34.51 32.07 -17.73
CA SER A 93 -34.97 31.19 -18.82
C SER A 93 -36.31 30.53 -18.50
N ASN A 94 -37.34 31.06 -19.16
CA ASN A 94 -38.66 30.47 -19.35
C ASN A 94 -38.57 29.14 -20.11
N ASP A 95 -39.37 28.15 -19.70
CA ASP A 95 -39.94 27.09 -20.55
C ASP A 95 -41.20 26.58 -19.81
N ASN A 96 -42.39 27.15 -20.05
CA ASN A 96 -43.36 26.84 -21.11
C ASN A 96 -43.84 25.37 -21.14
N ASP A 97 -44.86 25.12 -20.33
CA ASP A 97 -46.15 24.48 -20.66
C ASP A 97 -46.25 23.45 -21.81
N ASN A 98 -46.64 22.24 -21.39
CA ASN A 98 -47.94 21.64 -21.71
C ASN A 98 -48.21 21.22 -23.18
N SER A 99 -48.21 19.90 -23.42
CA SER A 99 -49.21 19.30 -24.30
C SER A 99 -49.43 17.81 -24.01
N ASN A 100 -50.52 17.59 -23.29
CA ASN A 100 -51.38 16.43 -23.30
C ASN A 100 -51.71 15.95 -24.74
N SER A 101 -51.56 14.66 -25.05
CA SER A 101 -52.37 14.01 -26.08
C SER A 101 -52.52 12.52 -25.81
N ASN A 102 -53.76 12.10 -26.01
CA ASN A 102 -54.40 10.85 -25.67
C ASN A 102 -54.97 10.31 -26.99
N SER A 103 -54.59 9.11 -27.43
CA SER A 103 -55.36 8.28 -28.38
C SER A 103 -54.72 6.89 -28.51
N ASN A 104 -55.35 5.83 -28.02
CA ASN A 104 -56.35 4.98 -28.69
C ASN A 104 -55.75 3.96 -29.68
N SER A 105 -55.79 2.69 -29.23
CA SER A 105 -56.09 1.43 -29.93
C SER A 105 -55.84 1.31 -31.44
N ASN A 106 -55.10 0.26 -31.83
CA ASN A 106 -55.57 -0.71 -32.82
C ASN A 106 -54.80 -2.04 -32.70
N ASP A 107 -55.55 -3.12 -32.78
CA ASP A 107 -55.12 -4.50 -32.92
C ASP A 107 -54.31 -4.72 -34.20
N GLN A 108 -53.25 -5.53 -34.11
CA GLN A 108 -52.73 -6.28 -35.26
C GLN A 108 -52.14 -7.61 -34.78
N GLU A 109 -52.69 -8.68 -35.33
CA GLU A 109 -52.27 -10.07 -35.25
C GLU A 109 -51.02 -10.32 -36.12
N ASP A 110 -50.27 -11.35 -35.71
CA ASP A 110 -49.37 -12.21 -36.51
C ASP A 110 -48.21 -11.57 -37.28
N GLU A 111 -46.98 -11.92 -36.91
CA GLU A 111 -46.18 -12.93 -37.63
C GLU A 111 -44.84 -13.18 -36.91
N ASN A 112 -44.37 -14.43 -37.02
CA ASN A 112 -43.18 -14.96 -36.38
C ASN A 112 -41.92 -14.27 -36.91
N ASP A 113 -41.24 -13.50 -36.06
CA ASP A 113 -39.83 -13.20 -36.22
C ASP A 113 -39.07 -13.97 -35.13
N ASP A 114 -38.38 -15.03 -35.56
CA ASP A 114 -37.25 -15.61 -34.83
C ASP A 114 -36.18 -14.50 -34.77
N GLU A 115 -36.36 -13.57 -33.84
CA GLU A 115 -35.33 -12.60 -33.47
C GLU A 115 -34.20 -13.43 -32.87
N ASP A 116 -33.16 -13.66 -33.68
CA ASP A 116 -31.85 -14.08 -33.23
C ASP A 116 -31.54 -13.22 -31.99
N GLU A 117 -31.61 -13.84 -30.80
CA GLU A 117 -31.09 -13.28 -29.57
C GLU A 117 -29.62 -13.00 -29.88
N GLU A 118 -29.33 -11.77 -30.34
CA GLU A 118 -27.99 -11.23 -30.38
C GLU A 118 -27.56 -11.36 -28.93
N ASP A 119 -26.70 -12.36 -28.67
CA ASP A 119 -25.96 -12.49 -27.44
C ASP A 119 -25.36 -11.10 -27.22
N GLU A 120 -26.05 -10.25 -26.45
CA GLU A 120 -25.56 -8.97 -26.02
C GLU A 120 -24.32 -9.36 -25.24
N ASP A 121 -23.17 -9.24 -25.91
CA ASP A 121 -21.87 -9.48 -25.32
C ASP A 121 -21.92 -8.67 -24.04
N ASP A 122 -22.09 -9.37 -22.91
CA ASP A 122 -22.02 -8.85 -21.56
C ASP A 122 -20.59 -8.35 -21.44
N ASP A 123 -20.35 -7.16 -21.99
CA ASP A 123 -19.10 -6.45 -22.03
C ASP A 123 -18.89 -6.07 -20.58
N ASP A 124 -18.33 -7.03 -19.84
CA ASP A 124 -18.05 -7.02 -18.42
C ASP A 124 -17.58 -5.63 -18.04
N ALA A 125 -18.52 -4.82 -17.56
CA ALA A 125 -18.35 -3.38 -17.54
C ALA A 125 -17.21 -3.07 -16.57
N LYS A 126 -16.01 -2.84 -17.14
CA LYS A 126 -14.82 -2.61 -16.35
C LYS A 126 -15.05 -1.41 -15.46
N ARG A 127 -14.79 -1.58 -14.17
CA ARG A 127 -14.85 -0.47 -13.22
C ARG A 127 -13.99 0.69 -13.72
N THR A 128 -14.62 1.84 -13.88
CA THR A 128 -13.91 3.09 -14.16
C THR A 128 -13.33 3.65 -12.86
N THR A 129 -12.02 3.85 -12.83
CA THR A 129 -11.34 4.60 -11.76
C THR A 129 -11.37 6.08 -12.06
N TYR A 130 -11.87 6.88 -11.12
CA TYR A 130 -11.86 8.34 -11.24
C TYR A 130 -10.67 8.92 -10.49
N TRP A 131 -9.97 9.85 -11.13
CA TRP A 131 -8.74 10.45 -10.61
C TRP A 131 -8.97 11.90 -10.20
N MET A 132 -8.37 12.29 -9.07
CA MET A 132 -8.39 13.65 -8.56
C MET A 132 -7.65 14.63 -9.48
N ASP A 133 -8.14 15.87 -9.55
CA ASP A 133 -7.36 16.97 -10.13
C ASP A 133 -6.09 17.17 -9.28
N TYR A 134 -4.94 17.26 -9.94
CA TYR A 134 -3.67 17.53 -9.28
C TYR A 134 -3.70 18.80 -8.42
N LYS A 135 -4.51 19.80 -8.79
CA LYS A 135 -4.70 21.00 -7.97
C LYS A 135 -5.36 20.69 -6.62
N SER A 136 -6.28 19.73 -6.58
CA SER A 136 -6.93 19.28 -5.32
C SER A 136 -6.01 18.40 -4.47
N ILE A 137 -4.94 17.86 -5.05
CA ILE A 137 -3.88 17.16 -4.31
C ILE A 137 -2.88 18.18 -3.75
N VAL A 138 -2.52 19.18 -4.57
CA VAL A 138 -1.44 20.13 -4.29
C VAL A 138 -1.87 21.30 -3.41
N LYS A 139 -3.09 21.81 -3.58
CA LYS A 139 -3.57 23.01 -2.87
C LYS A 139 -3.44 22.84 -1.36
N ASP A 140 -3.70 21.63 -0.89
CA ASP A 140 -3.69 21.35 0.54
C ASP A 140 -2.30 20.98 1.05
N LYS A 141 -1.27 20.88 0.18
CA LYS A 141 0.14 20.50 0.44
C LYS A 141 0.35 19.24 1.29
N ALA A 142 -0.72 18.54 1.64
CA ALA A 142 -0.72 17.72 2.82
C ALA A 142 -1.21 16.32 2.51
N ASP A 143 -2.13 16.08 1.58
CA ASP A 143 -2.70 14.72 1.46
C ASP A 143 -1.82 13.67 0.79
N TYR A 144 -0.62 14.02 0.33
CA TYR A 144 0.31 13.04 -0.21
C TYR A 144 1.19 12.45 0.88
N TYR A 145 1.31 11.13 0.88
CA TYR A 145 2.15 10.43 1.82
C TYR A 145 3.55 10.22 1.26
N SER A 146 4.56 10.74 1.96
CA SER A 146 5.96 10.62 1.54
C SER A 146 6.48 9.19 1.55
N GLY A 147 5.94 8.34 2.43
CA GLY A 147 6.41 6.97 2.64
C GLY A 147 6.00 5.96 1.56
N SER A 148 5.13 6.33 0.61
CA SER A 148 4.79 5.43 -0.49
C SER A 148 4.36 6.13 -1.78
N TRP A 149 4.83 5.61 -2.91
CA TRP A 149 4.46 6.08 -4.25
C TRP A 149 4.74 5.04 -5.33
N TYR A 150 4.12 5.22 -6.49
CA TYR A 150 4.28 4.35 -7.66
C TYR A 150 4.60 5.19 -8.90
N MET A 151 5.71 4.93 -9.59
CA MET A 151 6.05 5.70 -10.79
C MET A 151 6.80 4.91 -11.88
N PRO A 152 6.83 5.44 -13.11
CA PRO A 152 7.64 4.86 -14.19
C PRO A 152 9.15 4.98 -13.92
N ILE A 153 9.91 3.96 -14.32
CA ILE A 153 11.38 3.92 -14.18
C ILE A 153 12.06 5.13 -14.83
N LYS A 154 11.54 5.61 -15.96
CA LYS A 154 12.09 6.79 -16.64
C LYS A 154 12.05 8.03 -15.73
N LYS A 155 10.93 8.23 -15.03
CA LYS A 155 10.76 9.35 -14.08
C LYS A 155 11.60 9.14 -12.83
N PHE A 156 11.63 7.92 -12.30
CA PHE A 156 12.50 7.55 -11.18
C PHE A 156 13.99 7.81 -11.45
N LYS A 157 14.48 7.52 -12.67
CA LYS A 157 15.89 7.74 -13.03
C LYS A 157 16.23 9.21 -13.26
N ASN A 158 15.32 9.95 -13.88
CA ASN A 158 15.64 11.28 -14.41
C ASN A 158 15.23 12.42 -13.49
N ASN A 159 14.18 12.24 -12.68
CA ASN A 159 13.54 13.32 -11.94
C ASN A 159 13.77 13.20 -10.42
N LEU A 160 13.96 11.99 -9.88
CA LEU A 160 14.25 11.79 -8.46
C LEU A 160 15.75 12.04 -8.19
N ASN A 161 16.07 13.20 -7.63
CA ASN A 161 17.44 13.55 -7.29
C ASN A 161 17.80 13.08 -5.87
N ALA A 162 18.22 11.82 -5.76
CA ALA A 162 18.62 11.22 -4.48
C ALA A 162 19.81 11.93 -3.79
N LYS A 163 20.58 12.77 -4.51
CA LYS A 163 21.67 13.53 -3.90
C LYS A 163 21.18 14.63 -2.96
N ASN A 164 20.01 15.20 -3.28
CA ASN A 164 19.42 16.30 -2.54
C ASN A 164 18.47 15.83 -1.42
N MET A 165 18.32 14.51 -1.25
CA MET A 165 17.53 13.95 -0.17
C MET A 165 18.29 14.01 1.15
N ASN A 166 17.74 14.73 2.10
CA ASN A 166 18.15 14.80 3.49
C ASN A 166 17.28 13.88 4.36
N THR A 167 15.97 13.83 4.10
CA THR A 167 15.00 12.97 4.79
C THR A 167 14.24 12.05 3.81
N LEU A 168 13.26 11.29 4.30
CA LEU A 168 12.34 10.51 3.48
C LEU A 168 11.37 11.41 2.70
N GLU A 169 10.89 12.46 3.35
CA GLU A 169 9.94 13.45 2.83
C GLU A 169 10.51 14.13 1.59
N ASP A 170 11.81 14.37 1.57
CA ASP A 170 12.52 14.90 0.40
C ASP A 170 12.41 13.99 -0.82
N ALA A 171 12.32 12.66 -0.66
CA ALA A 171 12.17 11.75 -1.79
C ALA A 171 10.90 12.10 -2.59
N SER A 172 9.80 12.25 -1.86
CA SER A 172 8.49 12.53 -2.42
C SER A 172 8.42 13.99 -2.86
N GLY A 173 8.89 14.92 -2.02
CA GLY A 173 8.97 16.35 -2.33
C GLY A 173 9.74 16.62 -3.63
N THR A 174 10.97 16.12 -3.73
CA THR A 174 11.85 16.38 -4.88
C THR A 174 11.45 15.60 -6.13
N ALA A 175 11.14 14.31 -6.06
CA ALA A 175 10.84 13.52 -7.26
C ALA A 175 9.47 13.74 -7.85
N VAL A 176 8.48 13.94 -6.97
CA VAL A 176 7.09 13.86 -7.38
C VAL A 176 6.47 15.26 -7.46
N PHE A 177 6.84 16.17 -6.55
CA PHE A 177 6.08 17.39 -6.34
C PHE A 177 6.75 18.69 -6.75
N HIS A 178 8.06 18.89 -6.62
CA HIS A 178 8.61 20.19 -7.01
C HIS A 178 8.58 20.39 -8.54
N ASP A 179 8.89 19.34 -9.30
CA ASP A 179 9.08 19.49 -10.75
C ASP A 179 7.91 18.97 -11.61
N ASN A 180 7.01 18.13 -11.07
CA ASN A 180 6.06 17.36 -11.90
C ASN A 180 4.65 17.19 -11.30
N ARG A 181 4.13 18.19 -10.58
CA ARG A 181 2.82 18.11 -9.89
C ARG A 181 1.65 17.66 -10.78
N LYS A 182 1.65 18.11 -12.04
CA LYS A 182 0.57 17.82 -13.00
C LYS A 182 0.46 16.34 -13.35
N ASP A 183 1.53 15.58 -13.10
CA ASP A 183 1.61 14.16 -13.42
C ASP A 183 1.26 13.29 -12.21
N VAL A 184 0.89 13.87 -11.08
CA VAL A 184 0.49 13.12 -9.88
C VAL A 184 -0.98 12.74 -9.99
N ARG A 185 -1.29 11.50 -9.62
CA ARG A 185 -2.64 10.94 -9.63
C ARG A 185 -2.95 10.28 -8.30
N MET A 186 -4.14 10.54 -7.80
CA MET A 186 -4.76 9.87 -6.64
C MET A 186 -6.21 9.56 -7.01
N PRO A 187 -6.75 8.37 -6.71
CA PRO A 187 -8.13 8.05 -7.04
C PRO A 187 -9.13 8.80 -6.13
N TYR A 188 -10.39 8.93 -6.54
CA TYR A 188 -11.44 9.48 -5.66
C TYR A 188 -11.99 8.47 -4.64
N ASP A 189 -11.92 7.18 -4.96
CA ASP A 189 -12.22 6.10 -4.02
C ASP A 189 -10.92 5.64 -3.39
N TRP A 190 -10.79 5.77 -2.07
CA TRP A 190 -9.54 5.47 -1.38
C TRP A 190 -9.16 3.99 -1.50
N PHE A 191 -10.14 3.10 -1.64
CA PHE A 191 -9.86 1.66 -1.82
C PHE A 191 -9.37 1.28 -3.21
N ASP A 192 -9.37 2.22 -4.16
CA ASP A 192 -8.74 1.96 -5.46
C ASP A 192 -7.21 1.95 -5.34
N PHE A 193 -6.63 2.73 -4.41
CA PHE A 193 -5.20 2.74 -4.10
C PHE A 193 -4.92 3.41 -2.75
N SER A 194 -4.67 2.63 -1.70
CA SER A 194 -4.37 3.12 -0.35
C SER A 194 -3.39 2.21 0.40
N VAL A 195 -2.80 2.69 1.48
CA VAL A 195 -1.95 1.91 2.39
C VAL A 195 -2.46 2.06 3.82
N GLU A 196 -2.53 0.95 4.57
CA GLU A 196 -2.71 0.97 6.02
C GLU A 196 -1.34 1.16 6.67
N HIS A 197 -1.16 2.28 7.41
CA HIS A 197 0.11 2.60 8.07
C HIS A 197 0.10 2.17 9.53
N MET A 198 0.73 1.03 9.81
CA MET A 198 0.56 0.35 11.09
C MET A 198 1.42 0.92 12.22
N SER A 199 2.50 1.67 11.94
CA SER A 199 3.39 2.10 13.02
C SER A 199 2.79 3.02 14.04
N LYS A 200 1.80 3.84 13.66
CA LYS A 200 1.12 4.72 14.62
C LYS A 200 0.33 3.92 15.65
N TRP A 201 -0.41 2.91 15.22
CA TRP A 201 -1.23 2.08 16.10
C TRP A 201 -0.45 1.43 17.23
N TYR A 202 0.72 0.85 16.93
CA TYR A 202 1.50 0.16 17.96
C TYR A 202 2.36 1.12 18.81
N LYS A 203 2.79 2.26 18.25
CA LYS A 203 3.49 3.30 19.00
C LYS A 203 2.57 3.95 20.04
N ASP A 204 1.33 4.26 19.64
CA ASP A 204 0.33 4.87 20.53
C ASP A 204 -0.08 3.95 21.69
N LEU A 205 -0.01 2.63 21.47
CA LEU A 205 -0.26 1.62 22.51
C LEU A 205 0.98 1.25 23.33
N ASP A 206 2.16 1.75 22.97
CA ASP A 206 3.45 1.44 23.60
C ASP A 206 3.69 -0.07 23.78
N ILE A 207 3.20 -0.92 22.85
CA ILE A 207 3.06 -2.38 23.08
C ILE A 207 4.38 -3.14 23.32
N THR A 208 5.49 -2.49 23.04
CA THR A 208 6.86 -2.95 23.26
C THR A 208 7.32 -2.73 24.69
N SER A 209 6.68 -1.86 25.48
CA SER A 209 7.00 -1.66 26.89
C SER A 209 6.75 -2.92 27.73
N PRO A 210 7.65 -3.26 28.68
CA PRO A 210 7.51 -4.46 29.53
C PRO A 210 6.21 -4.47 30.34
N ASP A 211 5.72 -3.28 30.70
CA ASP A 211 4.53 -3.12 31.53
C ASP A 211 3.22 -3.25 30.73
N GLN A 212 3.30 -3.37 29.40
CA GLN A 212 2.13 -3.33 28.53
C GLN A 212 1.49 -4.70 28.27
N ASN A 213 0.27 -4.60 27.75
CA ASN A 213 -0.70 -5.68 27.70
C ASN A 213 -0.38 -6.73 26.63
N ASP A 214 0.02 -7.93 27.07
CA ASP A 214 0.23 -9.10 26.22
C ASP A 214 -0.98 -9.40 25.29
N VAL A 215 -2.20 -9.02 25.69
CA VAL A 215 -3.40 -9.23 24.86
C VAL A 215 -3.35 -8.35 23.60
N ALA A 216 -2.98 -7.08 23.71
CA ALA A 216 -2.96 -6.15 22.57
C ALA A 216 -1.95 -6.60 21.51
N ILE A 217 -0.72 -6.95 21.95
CA ILE A 217 0.31 -7.44 21.04
C ILE A 217 -0.07 -8.77 20.41
N ASN A 218 -0.72 -9.67 21.16
CA ASN A 218 -1.20 -10.95 20.61
C ASN A 218 -2.30 -10.74 19.56
N ILE A 219 -3.24 -9.82 19.79
CA ILE A 219 -4.29 -9.52 18.80
C ILE A 219 -3.68 -8.93 17.53
N LEU A 220 -2.77 -7.96 17.65
CA LEU A 220 -2.07 -7.39 16.49
C LEU A 220 -1.30 -8.47 15.73
N ASN A 221 -0.51 -9.29 16.44
CA ASN A 221 0.26 -10.37 15.85
C ASN A 221 -0.65 -11.36 15.10
N ASN A 222 -1.79 -11.72 15.71
CA ASN A 222 -2.76 -12.63 15.10
C ASN A 222 -3.41 -12.03 13.85
N ASN A 223 -3.75 -10.73 13.87
CA ASN A 223 -4.34 -10.05 12.72
C ASN A 223 -3.36 -9.98 11.54
N LEU A 224 -2.10 -9.62 11.80
CA LEU A 224 -1.04 -9.59 10.78
C LEU A 224 -0.74 -11.00 10.25
N LEU A 225 -0.62 -11.99 11.14
CA LEU A 225 -0.39 -13.37 10.76
C LEU A 225 -1.53 -13.93 9.92
N ARG A 226 -2.79 -13.67 10.31
CA ARG A 226 -3.98 -14.04 9.52
C ARG A 226 -3.93 -13.39 8.14
N TYR A 227 -3.64 -12.10 8.06
CA TYR A 227 -3.48 -11.40 6.79
C TYR A 227 -2.43 -12.09 5.91
N ILE A 228 -1.25 -12.38 6.44
CA ILE A 228 -0.19 -13.09 5.73
C ILE A 228 -0.69 -14.46 5.24
N GLN A 229 -1.35 -15.24 6.09
CA GLN A 229 -1.78 -16.61 5.78
C GLN A 229 -2.94 -16.68 4.78
N ASP A 230 -3.81 -15.67 4.71
CA ASP A 230 -4.93 -15.64 3.76
C ASP A 230 -4.53 -15.18 2.35
N THR A 231 -3.32 -14.65 2.18
CA THR A 231 -2.80 -14.17 0.90
C THR A 231 -2.88 -15.19 -0.24
N PRO A 232 -2.45 -16.45 -0.10
CA PRO A 232 -2.56 -17.47 -1.14
C PRO A 232 -3.96 -17.63 -1.73
N LYS A 233 -4.98 -17.56 -0.88
CA LYS A 233 -6.38 -17.80 -1.27
C LYS A 233 -6.92 -16.67 -2.13
N LYS A 234 -6.40 -15.46 -1.90
CA LYS A 234 -6.84 -14.21 -2.53
C LYS A 234 -5.97 -13.79 -3.69
N MET A 235 -4.96 -14.59 -4.07
CA MET A 235 -4.20 -14.33 -5.28
C MET A 235 -5.16 -14.32 -6.47
N ILE A 236 -4.98 -13.33 -7.35
CA ILE A 236 -5.73 -13.22 -8.59
C ILE A 236 -5.63 -14.57 -9.30
N LYS A 237 -6.74 -15.34 -9.30
CA LYS A 237 -6.90 -16.41 -10.29
C LYS A 237 -6.93 -15.66 -11.60
N ALA A 238 -5.78 -15.59 -12.27
CA ALA A 238 -5.58 -14.74 -13.42
C ALA A 238 -6.73 -14.99 -14.38
N THR A 239 -7.72 -14.10 -14.33
CA THR A 239 -8.84 -14.15 -15.24
C THR A 239 -8.15 -13.83 -16.53
N THR A 240 -8.10 -14.82 -17.43
CA THR A 240 -7.49 -14.67 -18.74
C THR A 240 -8.37 -13.71 -19.53
N THR A 241 -8.35 -12.44 -19.14
CA THR A 241 -8.82 -11.37 -19.99
C THR A 241 -7.80 -11.39 -21.09
N THR A 242 -8.17 -12.03 -22.20
CA THR A 242 -7.49 -11.90 -23.47
C THR A 242 -7.68 -10.45 -23.86
N VAL A 243 -6.94 -9.54 -23.21
CA VAL A 243 -6.74 -8.21 -23.70
C VAL A 243 -5.98 -8.47 -24.98
N ALA A 244 -6.72 -8.56 -26.09
CA ALA A 244 -6.17 -8.37 -27.40
C ALA A 244 -5.57 -6.96 -27.34
N MET A 245 -4.33 -6.87 -26.85
CA MET A 245 -3.50 -5.73 -27.04
C MET A 245 -3.37 -5.68 -28.55
N SER A 246 -4.26 -4.92 -29.17
CA SER A 246 -4.14 -4.38 -30.51
C SER A 246 -2.85 -3.57 -30.49
N MET A 247 -1.72 -4.27 -30.56
CA MET A 247 -0.50 -3.74 -31.08
C MET A 247 -0.83 -3.40 -32.52
N SER A 248 -1.28 -2.17 -32.72
CA SER A 248 -1.27 -1.48 -33.99
C SER A 248 0.19 -1.50 -34.45
N MET A 249 0.61 -2.61 -35.05
CA MET A 249 1.79 -2.64 -35.88
C MET A 249 1.43 -1.77 -37.08
N SER A 250 2.00 -0.58 -37.12
CA SER A 250 2.04 0.24 -38.31
C SER A 250 2.69 -0.57 -39.43
N MET A 251 1.87 -1.24 -40.24
CA MET A 251 2.35 -1.88 -41.45
C MET A 251 2.81 -0.78 -42.40
N SER A 252 4.13 -0.70 -42.59
CA SER A 252 4.68 0.02 -43.72
C SER A 252 4.16 -0.66 -44.99
N MET A 253 3.41 0.10 -45.79
CA MET A 253 2.95 -0.37 -47.10
C MET A 253 4.16 -0.51 -48.02
N SER A 254 4.59 -1.74 -48.25
CA SER A 254 5.42 -2.09 -49.39
C SER A 254 4.50 -2.60 -50.50
N THR A 255 4.29 -1.76 -51.50
CA THR A 255 3.53 -2.06 -52.72
C THR A 255 4.28 -3.08 -53.56
N THR A 256 3.77 -4.31 -53.63
CA THR A 256 4.11 -5.23 -54.72
C THR A 256 2.82 -5.75 -55.35
N THR A 257 2.59 -5.27 -56.57
CA THR A 257 1.62 -5.77 -57.54
C THR A 257 1.77 -7.26 -57.79
N ASN A 258 0.65 -8.00 -57.76
CA ASN A 258 0.42 -9.01 -58.81
C ASN A 258 -1.06 -9.33 -59.04
N LYS A 259 -1.38 -9.50 -60.31
CA LYS A 259 -2.70 -9.74 -60.90
C LYS A 259 -2.99 -11.24 -61.06
N ASN A 260 -4.29 -11.54 -61.18
CA ASN A 260 -4.92 -12.78 -61.67
C ASN A 260 -4.90 -13.95 -60.65
N THR A 261 -5.93 -14.78 -60.44
CA THR A 261 -7.02 -15.22 -61.33
C THR A 261 -8.08 -16.00 -60.54
N THR A 262 -9.31 -16.04 -61.10
CA THR A 262 -10.29 -17.14 -61.06
C THR A 262 -11.30 -17.24 -59.91
N VAL A 263 -12.53 -16.84 -60.27
CA VAL A 263 -13.81 -17.21 -59.68
C VAL A 263 -14.04 -18.72 -59.80
N THR A 264 -14.38 -19.41 -58.70
CA THR A 264 -15.18 -20.64 -58.79
C THR A 264 -16.13 -20.75 -57.60
N ARG A 265 -17.41 -20.66 -57.93
CA ARG A 265 -18.58 -20.84 -57.06
C ARG A 265 -18.78 -22.33 -56.83
N ARG A 266 -18.71 -22.80 -55.58
CA ARG A 266 -19.26 -24.13 -55.21
C ARG A 266 -19.70 -24.17 -53.76
N THR A 267 -21.01 -24.11 -53.59
CA THR A 267 -21.77 -24.56 -52.43
C THR A 267 -21.50 -26.06 -52.18
N LYS A 268 -21.12 -26.41 -50.95
CA LYS A 268 -21.46 -27.69 -50.31
C LYS A 268 -21.19 -27.65 -48.81
N THR A 269 -22.30 -27.55 -48.09
CA THR A 269 -22.52 -27.85 -46.68
C THR A 269 -21.81 -29.13 -46.27
N ARG A 270 -20.86 -29.02 -45.34
CA ARG A 270 -20.32 -30.19 -44.63
C ARG A 270 -20.00 -29.76 -43.21
N THR A 271 -21.04 -29.80 -42.37
CA THR A 271 -20.99 -29.70 -40.91
C THR A 271 -20.12 -30.83 -40.39
N ARG A 272 -18.82 -30.58 -40.31
CA ARG A 272 -17.85 -31.48 -39.70
C ARG A 272 -17.78 -31.06 -38.24
N ASN A 273 -18.39 -31.86 -37.37
CA ASN A 273 -18.15 -31.85 -35.92
C ASN A 273 -16.66 -32.15 -35.65
N ARG A 274 -15.80 -31.17 -35.97
CA ARG A 274 -14.41 -31.16 -35.59
C ARG A 274 -14.41 -30.63 -34.18
N ARG A 275 -14.60 -31.54 -33.23
CA ARG A 275 -14.30 -31.35 -31.80
C ARG A 275 -12.81 -30.98 -31.75
N MET A 276 -12.50 -29.70 -31.93
CA MET A 276 -11.19 -29.17 -31.62
C MET A 276 -11.06 -29.39 -30.12
N LYS A 277 -10.28 -30.41 -29.75
CA LYS A 277 -9.64 -30.38 -28.43
C LYS A 277 -8.77 -29.14 -28.49
N GLU A 278 -9.33 -28.00 -28.12
CA GLU A 278 -8.55 -26.84 -27.74
C GLU A 278 -7.62 -27.35 -26.64
N GLN A 279 -6.39 -27.57 -27.05
CA GLN A 279 -5.30 -27.82 -26.14
C GLN A 279 -5.08 -26.45 -25.50
N THR A 280 -5.88 -26.15 -24.48
CA THR A 280 -5.73 -24.98 -23.62
C THR A 280 -4.37 -25.14 -22.96
N THR A 281 -3.34 -24.60 -23.61
CA THR A 281 -2.05 -24.41 -22.98
C THR A 281 -2.33 -23.52 -21.80
N ASN A 282 -2.20 -24.06 -20.60
CA ASN A 282 -2.28 -23.34 -19.33
C ASN A 282 -1.11 -22.35 -19.26
N THR A 283 -1.14 -21.33 -20.10
CA THR A 283 -0.26 -20.18 -19.99
C THR A 283 -0.80 -19.40 -18.80
N THR A 284 -0.12 -19.51 -17.66
CA THR A 284 -0.45 -18.73 -16.47
C THR A 284 -0.40 -17.25 -16.84
N ALA A 285 -1.55 -16.60 -16.90
CA ALA A 285 -1.62 -15.18 -17.21
C ALA A 285 -0.81 -14.40 -16.16
N VAL A 286 0.07 -13.54 -16.64
CA VAL A 286 0.98 -12.74 -15.81
C VAL A 286 0.27 -11.44 -15.44
N SER A 287 0.38 -11.01 -14.17
CA SER A 287 -0.21 -9.74 -13.71
C SER A 287 0.30 -8.56 -14.54
N LEU A 288 -0.57 -7.57 -14.79
CA LEU A 288 -0.19 -6.31 -15.44
C LEU A 288 0.88 -5.54 -14.66
N LEU A 289 0.95 -5.75 -13.34
CA LEU A 289 1.93 -5.10 -12.47
C LEU A 289 3.22 -5.91 -12.31
N HIS A 290 3.35 -7.05 -13.00
CA HIS A 290 4.55 -7.86 -12.93
C HIS A 290 5.84 -7.14 -13.37
N PRO A 291 5.84 -6.21 -14.35
CA PRO A 291 7.02 -5.40 -14.68
C PRO A 291 7.43 -4.34 -13.63
N THR A 292 7.13 -4.56 -12.36
CA THR A 292 7.35 -3.62 -11.25
C THR A 292 8.37 -4.16 -10.27
N ILE A 293 9.29 -3.27 -9.87
CA ILE A 293 10.15 -3.46 -8.71
C ILE A 293 9.54 -2.68 -7.54
N ALA A 294 9.13 -3.38 -6.49
CA ALA A 294 8.91 -2.74 -5.20
C ALA A 294 10.22 -2.64 -4.42
N ILE A 295 10.45 -1.48 -3.80
CA ILE A 295 11.59 -1.24 -2.91
C ILE A 295 11.10 -0.87 -1.52
N ILE A 296 11.68 -1.53 -0.52
CA ILE A 296 11.34 -1.39 0.90
C ILE A 296 12.63 -1.05 1.66
N PRO A 297 12.91 0.22 2.00
CA PRO A 297 13.98 0.54 2.93
C PRO A 297 13.60 -0.02 4.31
N PHE A 298 14.45 -0.86 4.87
CA PHE A 298 14.17 -1.61 6.09
C PHE A 298 15.04 -1.12 7.23
N ALA A 299 14.41 -0.96 8.39
CA ALA A 299 15.05 -0.75 9.68
C ALA A 299 14.15 -1.39 10.74
N PRO A 300 14.67 -2.24 11.62
CA PRO A 300 13.92 -2.68 12.77
C PRO A 300 13.80 -1.56 13.81
N ASP A 301 12.64 -1.42 14.43
CA ASP A 301 12.41 -0.42 15.49
C ASP A 301 12.93 -0.94 16.85
N ILE A 302 14.25 -1.07 17.02
CA ILE A 302 14.87 -1.65 18.22
C ILE A 302 15.25 -0.58 19.26
N ARG A 303 14.37 0.37 19.54
CA ARG A 303 14.63 1.47 20.50
C ARG A 303 14.56 1.08 21.99
N TYR A 304 14.57 -0.22 22.33
CA TYR A 304 14.26 -0.67 23.69
C TYR A 304 15.41 -1.44 24.35
N ASP A 305 15.61 -1.16 25.63
CA ASP A 305 16.74 -1.72 26.41
C ASP A 305 16.42 -3.07 27.07
N SER A 306 15.14 -3.45 27.16
CA SER A 306 14.75 -4.71 27.81
C SER A 306 14.77 -5.89 26.82
N PRO A 307 15.25 -7.08 27.21
CA PRO A 307 15.21 -8.27 26.35
C PRO A 307 13.80 -8.63 25.83
N LEU A 308 12.77 -8.42 26.66
CA LEU A 308 11.38 -8.66 26.27
C LEU A 308 10.92 -7.68 25.20
N SER A 309 11.22 -6.40 25.38
CA SER A 309 10.87 -5.33 24.42
C SER A 309 11.57 -5.52 23.09
N ILE A 310 12.85 -5.90 23.10
CA ILE A 310 13.62 -6.25 21.90
C ILE A 310 12.95 -7.42 21.17
N SER A 311 12.61 -8.50 21.90
CA SER A 311 11.95 -9.67 21.32
C SER A 311 10.59 -9.31 20.69
N ARG A 312 9.77 -8.53 21.41
CA ARG A 312 8.47 -8.04 20.93
C ARG A 312 8.61 -7.18 19.68
N SER A 313 9.54 -6.22 19.69
CA SER A 313 9.80 -5.35 18.55
C SER A 313 10.27 -6.15 17.32
N LYS A 314 11.20 -7.09 17.50
CA LYS A 314 11.67 -7.97 16.42
C LYS A 314 10.52 -8.76 15.80
N ASN A 315 9.70 -9.41 16.63
CA ASN A 315 8.55 -10.17 16.14
C ASN A 315 7.55 -9.29 15.39
N LEU A 316 7.22 -8.12 15.94
CA LEU A 316 6.30 -7.19 15.30
C LEU A 316 6.85 -6.67 13.97
N THR A 317 8.11 -6.27 13.93
CA THR A 317 8.81 -5.83 12.71
C THR A 317 8.76 -6.92 11.63
N THR A 318 9.05 -8.18 12.00
CA THR A 318 8.98 -9.33 11.09
C THR A 318 7.56 -9.54 10.54
N LEU A 319 6.53 -9.46 11.39
CA LEU A 319 5.14 -9.59 10.96
C LEU A 319 4.69 -8.43 10.07
N MET A 320 5.11 -7.21 10.39
CA MET A 320 4.80 -6.04 9.58
C MET A 320 5.42 -6.11 8.20
N LEU A 321 6.72 -6.40 8.12
CA LEU A 321 7.40 -6.63 6.86
C LEU A 321 6.74 -7.76 6.07
N GLY A 322 6.37 -8.85 6.75
CA GLY A 322 5.66 -9.97 6.14
C GLY A 322 4.30 -9.57 5.57
N ALA A 323 3.52 -8.77 6.29
CA ALA A 323 2.22 -8.26 5.82
C ALA A 323 2.38 -7.31 4.63
N THR A 324 3.35 -6.39 4.69
CA THR A 324 3.72 -5.50 3.59
C THR A 324 4.08 -6.31 2.34
N ILE A 325 5.03 -7.26 2.43
CA ILE A 325 5.41 -8.10 1.29
C ILE A 325 4.22 -8.91 0.78
N SER A 326 3.42 -9.49 1.67
CA SER A 326 2.22 -10.25 1.30
C SER A 326 1.24 -9.40 0.47
N SER A 327 1.04 -8.13 0.84
CA SER A 327 0.18 -7.21 0.10
C SER A 327 0.68 -6.98 -1.34
N LEU A 328 2.00 -6.89 -1.54
CA LEU A 328 2.62 -6.73 -2.86
C LEU A 328 2.56 -8.02 -3.70
N ILE A 329 2.69 -9.18 -3.06
CA ILE A 329 2.54 -10.49 -3.71
C ILE A 329 1.12 -10.65 -4.26
N ARG A 330 0.09 -10.26 -3.49
CA ARG A 330 -1.32 -10.31 -3.93
C ARG A 330 -1.55 -9.56 -5.23
N LEU A 331 -0.84 -8.46 -5.44
CA LEU A 331 -0.93 -7.62 -6.63
C LEU A 331 -0.17 -8.16 -7.84
N GLY A 332 0.64 -9.20 -7.62
CA GLY A 332 1.46 -9.79 -8.66
C GLY A 332 2.59 -8.88 -9.09
N PHE A 333 3.20 -8.14 -8.16
CA PHE A 333 4.47 -7.46 -8.42
C PHE A 333 5.54 -8.50 -8.76
N GLY A 334 6.37 -8.22 -9.77
CA GLY A 334 7.35 -9.19 -10.25
C GLY A 334 8.62 -9.23 -9.42
N ARG A 335 8.97 -8.13 -8.75
CA ARG A 335 10.14 -8.10 -7.86
C ARG A 335 9.90 -7.25 -6.64
N ILE A 336 10.36 -7.73 -5.49
CA ILE A 336 10.37 -7.02 -4.22
C ILE A 336 11.82 -7.02 -3.70
N ILE A 337 12.33 -5.85 -3.34
CA ILE A 337 13.68 -5.67 -2.81
C ILE A 337 13.56 -5.05 -1.43
N ILE A 338 14.14 -5.70 -0.45
CA ILE A 338 14.28 -5.19 0.91
C ILE A 338 15.71 -4.65 1.03
N VAL A 339 15.84 -3.41 1.47
CA VAL A 339 17.12 -2.70 1.52
C VAL A 339 17.50 -2.45 2.97
N GLY A 340 18.52 -3.15 3.45
CA GLY A 340 19.12 -2.95 4.77
C GLY A 340 20.44 -2.17 4.69
N ILE A 341 20.93 -1.74 5.84
CA ILE A 341 22.25 -1.11 6.01
C ILE A 341 23.04 -1.88 7.07
N GLU A 342 22.38 -2.27 8.15
CA GLU A 342 23.02 -2.97 9.28
C GLU A 342 23.16 -4.46 8.97
N ASP A 343 24.08 -5.11 9.67
CA ASP A 343 24.37 -6.53 9.46
C ASP A 343 23.22 -7.42 9.96
N ASP A 344 22.52 -7.01 11.02
CA ASP A 344 21.42 -7.78 11.63
C ASP A 344 20.07 -7.60 10.92
N ASP A 345 19.95 -6.61 10.02
CA ASP A 345 18.80 -6.44 9.14
C ASP A 345 18.51 -7.75 8.37
N ASP A 346 19.55 -8.48 7.96
CA ASP A 346 19.44 -9.69 7.15
C ASP A 346 18.76 -10.86 7.90
N ILE A 347 18.93 -10.93 9.23
CA ILE A 347 18.39 -11.98 10.09
C ILE A 347 16.87 -11.85 10.14
N LEU A 348 16.37 -10.63 10.41
CA LEU A 348 14.94 -10.36 10.48
C LEU A 348 14.27 -10.52 9.12
N VAL A 349 14.97 -10.15 8.05
CA VAL A 349 14.49 -10.40 6.69
C VAL A 349 14.37 -11.90 6.41
N LYS A 350 15.35 -12.72 6.79
CA LYS A 350 15.27 -14.18 6.66
C LYS A 350 14.08 -14.77 7.43
N ASP A 351 13.85 -14.32 8.66
CA ASP A 351 12.69 -14.73 9.46
C ASP A 351 11.37 -14.37 8.77
N CYS A 352 11.29 -13.16 8.21
CA CYS A 352 10.15 -12.74 7.40
C CYS A 352 9.98 -13.60 6.14
N VAL A 353 11.05 -13.92 5.41
CA VAL A 353 10.96 -14.79 4.22
C VAL A 353 10.44 -16.18 4.60
N ASN A 354 10.90 -16.73 5.72
CA ASN A 354 10.44 -18.01 6.22
C ASN A 354 8.92 -17.98 6.52
N LEU A 355 8.44 -16.89 7.09
CA LEU A 355 7.02 -16.68 7.37
C LEU A 355 6.14 -16.67 6.11
N ILE A 356 6.60 -16.04 5.03
CA ILE A 356 5.85 -15.91 3.76
C ILE A 356 6.19 -16.99 2.73
N LYS A 357 7.05 -17.96 3.08
CA LYS A 357 7.63 -18.96 2.16
C LYS A 357 6.58 -19.65 1.28
N LYS A 358 5.42 -20.01 1.86
CA LYS A 358 4.33 -20.66 1.12
C LYS A 358 3.84 -19.79 -0.05
N GLN A 359 3.58 -18.50 0.19
CA GLN A 359 3.11 -17.57 -0.85
C GLN A 359 4.14 -17.45 -1.99
N PHE A 360 5.42 -17.40 -1.64
CA PHE A 360 6.51 -17.33 -2.61
C PHE A 360 6.58 -18.59 -3.48
N THR A 361 6.45 -19.77 -2.87
CA THR A 361 6.49 -21.05 -3.62
C THR A 361 5.32 -21.21 -4.59
N GLU A 362 4.17 -20.61 -4.28
CA GLU A 362 2.99 -20.62 -5.14
C GLU A 362 3.11 -19.58 -6.28
N ASN A 363 3.82 -18.46 -6.05
CA ASN A 363 4.07 -17.43 -7.03
C ASN A 363 5.48 -17.53 -7.66
N LYS A 364 5.67 -18.56 -8.51
CA LYS A 364 6.96 -18.82 -9.20
C LYS A 364 7.48 -17.68 -10.08
N ASN A 365 6.63 -16.69 -10.39
CA ASN A 365 6.98 -15.60 -11.27
C ASN A 365 7.65 -14.41 -10.57
N MET A 366 7.35 -14.23 -9.29
CA MET A 366 7.87 -13.15 -8.48
C MET A 366 9.27 -13.47 -7.92
N GLN A 367 10.09 -12.43 -7.75
CA GLN A 367 11.43 -12.51 -7.16
C GLN A 367 11.50 -11.68 -5.89
N LEU A 368 12.07 -12.24 -4.83
CA LEU A 368 12.37 -11.52 -3.59
C LEU A 368 13.88 -11.39 -3.45
N GLY A 369 14.36 -10.20 -3.13
CA GLY A 369 15.77 -9.91 -2.90
C GLY A 369 15.97 -9.13 -1.60
N TYR A 370 17.11 -9.38 -0.96
CA TYR A 370 17.66 -8.52 0.09
C TYR A 370 18.93 -7.88 -0.44
N VAL A 371 19.08 -6.58 -0.21
CA VAL A 371 20.29 -5.83 -0.54
C VAL A 371 20.77 -5.07 0.68
N GLN A 372 22.00 -5.35 1.11
CA GLN A 372 22.68 -4.56 2.11
C GLN A 372 23.50 -3.46 1.45
N VAL A 373 23.28 -2.20 1.85
CA VAL A 373 24.03 -1.05 1.34
C VAL A 373 25.13 -0.69 2.33
N THR A 374 26.38 -0.94 1.93
CA THR A 374 27.56 -0.68 2.77
C THR A 374 28.26 0.65 2.47
N ASP A 375 28.07 1.21 1.27
CA ASP A 375 28.67 2.51 0.89
C ASP A 375 27.97 3.67 1.60
N GLN A 376 28.65 4.25 2.60
CA GLN A 376 28.22 5.43 3.34
C GLN A 376 27.76 6.58 2.45
N LYS A 377 28.39 6.81 1.28
CA LYS A 377 27.99 7.90 0.36
C LYS A 377 26.60 7.71 -0.22
N THR A 378 26.07 6.51 -0.14
CA THR A 378 24.76 6.13 -0.65
C THR A 378 23.65 6.40 0.37
N TYR A 379 23.95 6.43 1.67
CA TYR A 379 22.95 6.64 2.73
C TYR A 379 23.21 7.81 3.67
N GLN A 380 24.43 8.34 3.79
CA GLN A 380 24.71 9.51 4.61
C GLN A 380 24.25 10.81 3.94
N THR A 381 23.78 11.74 4.74
CA THR A 381 23.42 13.11 4.34
C THR A 381 24.18 14.10 5.22
N ALA A 382 24.01 15.40 4.96
CA ALA A 382 24.60 16.42 5.83
C ALA A 382 23.95 16.46 7.22
N VAL A 383 22.73 15.91 7.36
CA VAL A 383 21.91 15.99 8.58
C VAL A 383 21.63 14.63 9.23
N MET A 384 21.82 13.52 8.51
CA MET A 384 21.55 12.17 9.01
C MET A 384 22.72 11.23 8.69
N ASN A 385 23.17 10.49 9.71
CA ASN A 385 24.18 9.44 9.55
C ASN A 385 23.65 8.22 8.77
N VAL A 386 22.33 7.98 8.84
CA VAL A 386 21.70 6.80 8.24
C VAL A 386 20.37 7.22 7.60
N ASN A 387 20.36 7.53 6.31
CA ASN A 387 19.14 7.75 5.53
C ASN A 387 18.89 6.53 4.62
N ARG A 388 18.09 5.59 5.13
CA ARG A 388 17.73 4.33 4.44
C ARG A 388 16.90 4.53 3.17
N PRO A 389 15.90 5.43 3.14
CA PRO A 389 15.19 5.77 1.90
C PRO A 389 16.13 6.22 0.78
N LYS A 390 17.08 7.11 1.08
CA LYS A 390 18.12 7.54 0.15
C LYS A 390 18.98 6.37 -0.29
N ALA A 391 19.36 5.50 0.64
CA ALA A 391 20.14 4.29 0.34
C ALA A 391 19.44 3.42 -0.72
N ALA A 392 18.16 3.12 -0.49
CA ALA A 392 17.33 2.31 -1.37
C ALA A 392 17.17 2.94 -2.76
N ILE A 393 16.81 4.22 -2.81
CA ILE A 393 16.60 4.94 -4.06
C ILE A 393 17.89 5.03 -4.86
N ARG A 394 18.98 5.50 -4.24
CA ARG A 394 20.26 5.71 -4.91
C ARG A 394 20.89 4.38 -5.33
N GLY A 395 20.83 3.36 -4.48
CA GLY A 395 21.30 2.01 -4.82
C GLY A 395 20.60 1.46 -6.06
N LEU A 396 19.28 1.54 -6.11
CA LEU A 396 18.51 1.13 -7.29
C LEU A 396 18.82 1.98 -8.52
N GLN A 397 18.99 3.30 -8.38
CA GLN A 397 19.40 4.17 -9.50
C GLN A 397 20.77 3.78 -10.07
N LEU A 398 21.74 3.44 -9.21
CA LEU A 398 23.06 2.96 -9.64
C LEU A 398 22.93 1.63 -10.38
N ALA A 399 22.11 0.70 -9.90
CA ALA A 399 21.84 -0.57 -10.59
C ALA A 399 21.20 -0.34 -11.97
N LEU A 400 20.12 0.43 -12.04
CA LEU A 400 19.39 0.76 -13.27
C LEU A 400 20.21 1.57 -14.29
N THR A 401 21.33 2.15 -13.89
CA THR A 401 22.25 2.89 -14.76
C THR A 401 23.53 2.14 -15.08
N GLY A 402 23.69 0.91 -14.58
CA GLY A 402 24.90 0.11 -14.77
C GLY A 402 26.13 0.74 -14.12
N LYS A 403 25.95 1.54 -13.06
CA LYS A 403 27.02 2.24 -12.34
C LYS A 403 27.52 1.49 -11.10
N LEU A 404 26.94 0.33 -10.80
CA LEU A 404 27.50 -0.57 -9.79
C LEU A 404 28.70 -1.31 -10.38
N ASN A 405 29.70 -1.56 -9.55
CA ASN A 405 31.03 -2.02 -9.99
C ASN A 405 31.05 -3.45 -10.52
N ASN A 406 30.07 -4.29 -10.15
CA ASN A 406 30.00 -5.67 -10.58
C ASN A 406 28.56 -6.08 -10.98
N THR A 407 28.45 -7.07 -11.85
CA THR A 407 27.16 -7.60 -12.34
C THR A 407 26.35 -8.25 -11.22
N ALA A 408 27.01 -8.88 -10.24
CA ALA A 408 26.33 -9.56 -9.14
C ALA A 408 25.49 -8.58 -8.29
N ASP A 409 25.99 -7.37 -8.04
CA ASP A 409 25.28 -6.31 -7.33
C ASP A 409 24.12 -5.80 -8.17
N ILE A 410 24.31 -5.61 -9.48
CA ILE A 410 23.21 -5.27 -10.38
C ILE A 410 22.12 -6.35 -10.33
N ASP A 411 22.50 -7.63 -10.34
CA ASP A 411 21.57 -8.75 -10.27
C ASP A 411 20.88 -8.88 -8.90
N ARG A 412 21.55 -8.50 -7.80
CA ARG A 412 20.91 -8.38 -6.47
C ARG A 412 19.82 -7.31 -6.47
N TRP A 413 20.01 -6.22 -7.20
CA TRP A 413 18.97 -5.19 -7.36
C TRP A 413 17.91 -5.57 -8.39
N LEU A 414 18.27 -6.03 -9.59
CA LEU A 414 17.34 -6.16 -10.71
C LEU A 414 16.84 -7.59 -10.93
N GLY A 415 17.43 -8.58 -10.26
CA GLY A 415 17.14 -9.98 -10.45
C GLY A 415 17.79 -10.57 -11.69
N THR A 416 17.88 -11.90 -11.70
CA THR A 416 18.52 -12.67 -12.79
C THR A 416 17.53 -13.35 -13.74
N LYS A 417 16.24 -13.33 -13.41
CA LYS A 417 15.22 -14.09 -14.14
C LYS A 417 14.78 -13.38 -15.42
N TYR A 418 14.84 -12.06 -15.41
CA TYR A 418 14.44 -11.21 -16.52
C TYR A 418 15.59 -10.28 -16.88
N ASP A 419 15.68 -9.89 -18.14
CA ASP A 419 16.64 -8.87 -18.57
C ASP A 419 16.41 -7.56 -17.80
N HIS A 420 17.46 -6.80 -17.53
CA HIS A 420 17.37 -5.56 -16.75
C HIS A 420 16.40 -4.50 -17.33
N ASN A 421 16.13 -4.55 -18.65
CA ASN A 421 15.17 -3.69 -19.34
C ASN A 421 13.70 -4.17 -19.24
N TYR A 422 13.46 -5.32 -18.60
CA TYR A 422 12.12 -5.85 -18.37
C TYR A 422 11.29 -4.93 -17.48
N TRP A 423 11.93 -4.36 -16.46
CA TRP A 423 11.28 -3.52 -15.46
C TRP A 423 10.84 -2.19 -16.06
N LYS A 424 9.61 -1.78 -15.76
CA LYS A 424 8.99 -0.54 -16.27
C LYS A 424 8.64 0.45 -15.18
N TYR A 425 8.35 -0.04 -13.98
CA TYR A 425 7.83 0.79 -12.89
C TYR A 425 8.53 0.48 -11.56
N ILE A 426 8.57 1.48 -10.68
CA ILE A 426 9.07 1.39 -9.31
C ILE A 426 7.94 1.72 -8.35
N TYR A 427 7.70 0.85 -7.38
CA TYR A 427 6.86 1.13 -6.22
C TYR A 427 7.75 1.29 -4.99
N PHE A 428 7.68 2.43 -4.33
CA PHE A 428 8.39 2.67 -3.07
C PHE A 428 7.39 2.55 -1.93
N THR A 429 7.79 1.89 -0.84
CA THR A 429 6.95 1.72 0.36
C THR A 429 7.82 1.46 1.58
N GLU A 430 7.30 1.74 2.77
CA GLU A 430 7.91 1.39 4.05
C GLU A 430 7.54 -0.02 4.52
N PRO A 431 8.29 -0.61 5.48
CA PRO A 431 8.09 -1.99 5.89
C PRO A 431 6.80 -2.22 6.69
N ASP A 432 6.13 -1.18 7.14
CA ASP A 432 4.90 -1.22 7.94
C ASP A 432 3.65 -0.73 7.17
N LEU A 433 3.73 -0.68 5.84
CA LEU A 433 2.65 -0.25 4.95
C LEU A 433 2.00 -1.41 4.22
N VAL A 434 0.77 -1.72 4.61
CA VAL A 434 -0.02 -2.77 3.95
C VAL A 434 -0.81 -2.15 2.80
N LEU A 435 -0.45 -2.47 1.56
CA LEU A 435 -1.10 -1.94 0.36
C LEU A 435 -2.49 -2.54 0.18
N GLN A 436 -3.49 -1.66 0.08
CA GLN A 436 -4.89 -1.97 -0.17
C GLN A 436 -5.31 -1.43 -1.54
N THR A 437 -5.79 -2.34 -2.39
CA THR A 437 -6.34 -2.00 -3.70
C THR A 437 -7.26 -3.13 -4.18
N ARG A 438 -8.14 -2.84 -5.14
CA ARG A 438 -9.10 -3.81 -5.66
C ARG A 438 -8.42 -4.69 -6.69
N ILE A 439 -8.29 -5.97 -6.36
CA ILE A 439 -7.53 -6.91 -7.18
C ILE A 439 -8.40 -7.82 -8.06
N ASN A 440 -9.66 -8.06 -7.68
CA ASN A 440 -10.49 -9.12 -8.25
C ASN A 440 -11.66 -8.63 -9.12
N GLY A 441 -11.95 -9.44 -10.13
CA GLY A 441 -13.13 -9.36 -11.00
C GLY A 441 -13.29 -8.06 -11.77
N VAL A 442 -14.53 -7.75 -12.12
CA VAL A 442 -14.95 -6.50 -12.79
C VAL A 442 -14.61 -5.23 -12.00
N THR A 443 -14.28 -5.38 -10.71
CA THR A 443 -13.97 -4.27 -9.80
C THR A 443 -12.48 -3.95 -9.69
N SER A 444 -11.62 -4.74 -10.36
CA SER A 444 -10.18 -4.57 -10.29
C SER A 444 -9.76 -3.17 -10.77
N THR A 445 -8.93 -2.49 -9.98
CA THR A 445 -8.39 -1.16 -10.33
C THR A 445 -7.04 -1.25 -11.01
N ILE A 446 -6.45 -2.45 -11.04
CA ILE A 446 -5.14 -2.74 -11.62
C ILE A 446 -4.99 -2.24 -13.07
N PRO A 447 -5.96 -2.44 -13.98
CA PRO A 447 -5.85 -1.91 -15.34
C PRO A 447 -5.73 -0.38 -15.37
N SER A 448 -6.51 0.32 -14.54
CA SER A 448 -6.48 1.79 -14.44
C SER A 448 -5.15 2.29 -13.88
N LEU A 449 -4.60 1.65 -12.83
CA LEU A 449 -3.29 2.01 -12.29
C LEU A 449 -2.19 1.84 -13.36
N TYR A 450 -2.24 0.70 -14.08
CA TYR A 450 -1.30 0.39 -15.16
C TYR A 450 -1.37 1.40 -16.32
N GLU A 451 -2.57 1.82 -16.70
CA GLU A 451 -2.75 2.82 -17.75
C GLU A 451 -2.15 4.18 -17.38
N GLU A 452 -2.39 4.68 -16.16
CA GLU A 452 -1.82 5.95 -15.72
C GLU A 452 -0.29 5.90 -15.62
N LEU A 453 0.28 4.78 -15.19
CA LEU A 453 1.74 4.58 -15.20
C LEU A 453 2.29 4.59 -16.64
N ASN A 454 1.61 3.97 -17.61
CA ASN A 454 2.01 4.03 -19.02
C ASN A 454 1.95 5.43 -19.62
N ARG A 455 1.05 6.28 -19.12
CA ARG A 455 0.95 7.69 -19.49
C ARG A 455 2.08 8.55 -18.90
N GLY A 456 2.93 7.98 -18.05
CA GLY A 456 4.04 8.69 -17.43
C GLY A 456 3.70 9.28 -16.05
N HIS A 457 2.49 9.05 -15.53
CA HIS A 457 2.05 9.62 -14.28
C HIS A 457 2.63 8.90 -13.06
N SER A 458 2.73 9.62 -11.94
CA SER A 458 3.08 9.08 -10.63
C SER A 458 1.80 8.90 -9.83
N LEU A 459 1.62 7.72 -9.23
CA LEU A 459 0.46 7.42 -8.39
C LEU A 459 0.85 7.56 -6.93
N MET A 460 -0.05 8.13 -6.14
CA MET A 460 0.09 8.30 -4.69
C MET A 460 -1.05 7.56 -4.00
N PRO A 461 -0.77 6.65 -3.05
CA PRO A 461 -1.83 5.99 -2.29
C PRO A 461 -2.38 6.94 -1.21
N PHE A 462 -3.64 6.77 -0.83
CA PHE A 462 -4.12 7.33 0.43
C PHE A 462 -3.44 6.63 1.60
N ARG A 463 -3.02 7.39 2.60
CA ARG A 463 -2.55 6.83 3.86
C ARG A 463 -3.70 6.74 4.85
N LEU A 464 -4.11 5.52 5.13
CA LEU A 464 -5.08 5.18 6.15
C LEU A 464 -4.38 5.11 7.51
N GLN A 465 -5.02 5.64 8.55
CA GLN A 465 -4.49 5.66 9.91
C GLN A 465 -5.29 4.69 10.80
N PRO A 466 -4.83 3.43 10.94
CA PRO A 466 -5.24 2.56 12.01
C PRO A 466 -5.15 3.28 13.36
N ILE A 467 -6.18 3.16 14.19
CA ILE A 467 -6.27 3.81 15.49
C ILE A 467 -6.61 2.79 16.59
N PRO A 468 -5.99 2.86 17.78
CA PRO A 468 -6.37 1.98 18.88
C PRO A 468 -7.84 2.13 19.25
N HIS A 469 -8.59 1.04 19.20
CA HIS A 469 -10.02 1.02 19.49
C HIS A 469 -10.38 -0.22 20.32
N GLU A 470 -11.29 -0.06 21.28
CA GLU A 470 -11.64 -1.10 22.25
C GLU A 470 -12.11 -2.41 21.60
N SER A 471 -12.78 -2.34 20.44
CA SER A 471 -13.21 -3.53 19.70
C SER A 471 -12.06 -4.38 19.15
N ASP A 472 -10.85 -3.82 19.04
CA ASP A 472 -9.64 -4.54 18.64
C ASP A 472 -8.84 -5.03 19.86
N LEU A 473 -9.31 -4.71 21.06
CA LEU A 473 -8.61 -4.95 22.33
C LEU A 473 -9.49 -5.74 23.31
N VAL A 474 -10.44 -6.53 22.80
CA VAL A 474 -11.33 -7.35 23.62
C VAL A 474 -10.50 -8.29 24.52
N GLY A 475 -10.69 -8.17 25.84
CA GLY A 475 -9.96 -8.95 26.85
C GLY A 475 -8.79 -8.20 27.50
N THR A 476 -8.48 -6.96 27.09
CA THR A 476 -7.51 -6.14 27.80
C THR A 476 -8.04 -5.65 29.14
N THR A 477 -7.26 -5.77 30.22
CA THR A 477 -7.66 -5.39 31.59
C THR A 477 -7.27 -3.96 32.00
N ARG A 478 -6.65 -3.17 31.10
CA ARG A 478 -6.04 -1.87 31.42
C ARG A 478 -6.62 -0.67 30.63
N GLN A 479 -6.63 0.45 31.35
CA GLN A 479 -6.68 1.88 31.00
C GLN A 479 -7.38 2.26 29.68
N SER A 480 -8.61 2.77 29.83
CA SER A 480 -9.44 3.33 28.76
C SER A 480 -8.83 4.53 28.02
N HIS A 481 -7.69 5.09 28.45
CA HIS A 481 -7.19 6.32 27.84
C HIS A 481 -6.32 6.13 26.59
N ASN A 482 -5.75 4.94 26.37
CA ASN A 482 -4.86 4.64 25.23
C ASN A 482 -5.59 4.09 24.00
N TYR A 483 -6.93 4.02 24.04
CA TYR A 483 -7.75 3.59 22.91
C TYR A 483 -9.10 4.30 22.93
N LEU A 484 -9.75 4.34 21.77
CA LEU A 484 -11.12 4.81 21.62
C LEU A 484 -12.09 3.80 22.21
N SER A 485 -13.05 4.26 23.03
CA SER A 485 -14.10 3.39 23.56
C SER A 485 -15.05 2.91 22.46
N SER A 486 -15.50 1.65 22.53
CA SER A 486 -16.57 1.10 21.70
C SER A 486 -17.97 1.57 22.10
N ALA A 487 -18.07 2.64 22.89
CA ALA A 487 -19.29 3.32 23.31
C ALA A 487 -19.43 4.71 22.65
N GLY A 488 -20.56 5.38 22.92
CA GLY A 488 -20.78 6.77 22.48
C GLY A 488 -20.63 6.98 20.97
N LYS A 489 -19.87 8.01 20.57
CA LYS A 489 -19.64 8.41 19.17
C LYS A 489 -18.77 7.42 18.39
N PHE A 490 -17.88 6.71 19.06
CA PHE A 490 -16.93 5.78 18.43
C PHE A 490 -17.46 4.35 18.34
N ARG A 491 -18.60 4.05 18.98
CA ARG A 491 -19.29 2.74 18.87
C ARG A 491 -19.47 2.24 17.44
N THR A 492 -19.71 3.15 16.49
CA THR A 492 -20.03 2.75 15.12
C THR A 492 -18.74 2.62 14.31
N VAL A 493 -18.39 1.38 14.01
CA VAL A 493 -17.34 1.01 13.05
C VAL A 493 -18.01 0.42 11.81
N VAL A 494 -17.80 1.04 10.65
CA VAL A 494 -18.25 0.52 9.36
C VAL A 494 -17.25 -0.52 8.86
N GLU A 495 -17.64 -1.78 8.90
CA GLU A 495 -16.83 -2.87 8.32
C GLU A 495 -16.98 -2.87 6.81
N LEU A 496 -15.89 -2.68 6.07
CA LEU A 496 -15.89 -2.55 4.62
C LEU A 496 -15.13 -3.73 4.00
N SER A 497 -15.74 -4.38 3.00
CA SER A 497 -15.09 -5.40 2.20
C SER A 497 -14.35 -4.75 1.02
N GLY A 498 -13.02 -4.88 0.99
CA GLY A 498 -12.23 -4.48 -0.17
C GLY A 498 -12.35 -5.47 -1.34
N ASN A 499 -12.84 -6.68 -1.07
CA ASN A 499 -13.00 -7.76 -2.05
C ASN A 499 -14.50 -7.99 -2.34
N PRO A 500 -14.95 -7.88 -3.59
CA PRO A 500 -16.33 -8.20 -3.95
C PRO A 500 -16.69 -9.68 -3.71
N ASP A 501 -15.71 -10.58 -3.67
CA ASP A 501 -15.93 -12.03 -3.54
C ASP A 501 -16.06 -12.52 -2.09
N ASP A 502 -15.79 -11.66 -1.09
CA ASP A 502 -15.80 -12.07 0.33
C ASP A 502 -17.23 -12.16 0.91
N ASP A 503 -18.23 -11.67 0.19
CA ASP A 503 -19.64 -11.87 0.52
C ASP A 503 -20.19 -13.04 -0.32
N ASP A 504 -20.98 -13.93 0.28
CA ASP A 504 -21.72 -15.04 -0.38
C ASP A 504 -22.73 -14.55 -1.46
N ASP A 505 -22.60 -13.31 -1.92
CA ASP A 505 -23.36 -12.74 -3.02
C ASP A 505 -22.77 -13.20 -4.36
N GLU A 506 -23.38 -14.24 -4.92
CA GLU A 506 -23.24 -14.66 -6.32
C GLU A 506 -23.54 -13.55 -7.35
N ARG A 507 -23.89 -12.33 -6.92
CA ARG A 507 -24.34 -11.21 -7.78
C ARG A 507 -23.35 -10.05 -7.92
N GLY A 508 -22.11 -10.21 -7.44
CA GLY A 508 -20.90 -9.57 -7.99
C GLY A 508 -20.88 -8.03 -8.12
N ASN A 509 -21.61 -7.26 -7.32
CA ASN A 509 -21.86 -5.85 -7.64
C ASN A 509 -21.01 -4.84 -6.85
N GLY A 510 -19.71 -4.79 -7.17
CA GLY A 510 -18.78 -3.73 -6.74
C GLY A 510 -18.47 -3.75 -5.25
N GLY A 511 -17.22 -3.93 -4.82
CA GLY A 511 -16.88 -3.88 -3.39
C GLY A 511 -17.19 -2.52 -2.74
N ASP A 512 -17.31 -2.49 -1.41
CA ASP A 512 -17.54 -1.28 -0.60
C ASP A 512 -16.58 -0.14 -0.96
N MET A 513 -16.94 1.13 -0.74
CA MET A 513 -16.15 2.29 -1.18
C MET A 513 -15.85 3.27 -0.06
N CYS A 514 -14.83 4.11 -0.28
CA CYS A 514 -14.39 5.13 0.64
C CYS A 514 -14.21 6.44 -0.17
N CYS A 515 -15.31 7.18 -0.36
CA CYS A 515 -15.31 8.34 -1.27
C CYS A 515 -14.68 9.56 -0.64
N ASP A 516 -13.85 10.26 -1.41
CA ASP A 516 -13.20 11.48 -0.96
C ASP A 516 -14.18 12.56 -0.47
N GLY A 517 -14.09 12.86 0.82
CA GLY A 517 -14.85 13.90 1.52
C GLY A 517 -14.26 15.29 1.38
N GLY A 518 -13.02 15.41 0.88
CA GLY A 518 -12.26 16.65 0.87
C GLY A 518 -11.58 16.94 2.21
N THR A 519 -11.04 18.14 2.38
CA THR A 519 -10.27 18.56 3.54
C THR A 519 -11.09 19.45 4.47
N ASP A 520 -11.32 18.96 5.70
CA ASP A 520 -11.86 19.74 6.81
C ASP A 520 -10.92 19.52 7.98
N ARG A 521 -9.79 20.23 7.99
CA ARG A 521 -8.84 20.09 9.10
C ARG A 521 -9.57 20.40 10.41
N PRO A 522 -9.52 19.51 11.43
CA PRO A 522 -10.04 19.85 12.72
C PRO A 522 -9.26 21.06 13.22
N VAL A 523 -9.94 22.21 13.28
CA VAL A 523 -9.35 23.46 13.73
C VAL A 523 -9.24 23.36 15.24
N TRP A 524 -8.05 23.61 15.77
CA TRP A 524 -7.90 23.81 17.20
C TRP A 524 -8.59 25.13 17.58
N ASP A 525 -9.58 25.04 18.47
CA ASP A 525 -10.20 26.20 19.10
C ASP A 525 -9.98 26.06 20.60
N ASN A 526 -9.26 27.01 21.21
CA ASN A 526 -8.95 27.00 22.64
C ASN A 526 -10.19 27.07 23.56
N LYS A 527 -11.36 27.40 23.02
CA LYS A 527 -12.63 27.38 23.77
C LYS A 527 -13.26 26.00 23.79
N ASP A 528 -13.13 25.25 22.69
CA ASP A 528 -13.81 23.97 22.48
C ASP A 528 -12.88 22.77 22.64
N ASP A 529 -11.57 23.00 22.56
CA ASP A 529 -10.48 22.06 22.79
C ASP A 529 -9.67 22.58 24.00
N PRO A 530 -10.09 22.27 25.25
CA PRO A 530 -9.42 22.72 26.47
C PRO A 530 -8.02 22.12 26.63
N VAL A 531 -7.64 21.24 25.71
CA VAL A 531 -6.33 20.62 25.63
C VAL A 531 -5.31 21.66 25.16
N VAL A 532 -4.12 21.56 25.74
CA VAL A 532 -2.89 22.21 25.32
C VAL A 532 -2.70 22.11 23.80
N GLU A 533 -1.94 23.05 23.22
CA GLU A 533 -1.43 22.92 21.86
C GLU A 533 -0.94 21.49 21.60
N CYS A 534 -1.47 20.84 20.57
CA CYS A 534 -1.18 19.44 20.31
C CYS A 534 0.10 19.37 19.50
N TYR A 535 1.18 18.91 20.13
CA TYR A 535 2.49 18.71 19.50
C TYR A 535 2.60 17.37 18.75
N SER A 536 1.47 16.78 18.37
CA SER A 536 1.39 15.51 17.66
C SER A 536 0.40 15.63 16.51
N PHE A 537 0.23 14.56 15.74
CA PHE A 537 -0.81 14.50 14.73
C PHE A 537 -2.18 14.78 15.35
N TRP A 538 -3.06 15.45 14.61
CA TRP A 538 -4.36 15.91 15.13
C TRP A 538 -5.22 14.78 15.72
N TYR A 539 -5.07 13.55 15.22
CA TYR A 539 -5.77 12.38 15.76
C TYR A 539 -5.06 11.75 16.97
N GLY A 540 -3.78 12.04 17.19
CA GLY A 540 -3.00 11.60 18.33
C GLY A 540 -3.29 12.37 19.63
N CYS A 541 -3.85 13.58 19.51
CA CYS A 541 -4.02 14.51 20.65
C CYS A 541 -4.84 13.93 21.80
N GLY A 542 -5.85 13.10 21.51
CA GLY A 542 -6.70 12.49 22.53
C GLY A 542 -6.05 11.32 23.29
N PHE A 543 -4.84 10.92 22.91
CA PHE A 543 -4.08 9.88 23.60
C PHE A 543 -3.01 10.44 24.54
N LEU A 544 -2.87 11.77 24.61
CA LEU A 544 -1.92 12.43 25.48
C LEU A 544 -2.27 12.21 26.96
N ASN A 545 -1.25 12.08 27.80
CA ASN A 545 -1.43 11.80 29.23
C ASN A 545 -2.07 12.98 29.97
N GLU A 546 -1.89 14.20 29.46
CA GLU A 546 -2.48 15.47 29.93
C GLU A 546 -4.00 15.43 29.85
N VAL A 547 -4.55 14.68 28.89
CA VAL A 547 -5.99 14.65 28.61
C VAL A 547 -6.71 13.42 29.15
N LYS A 548 -5.99 12.52 29.82
CA LYS A 548 -6.54 11.23 30.28
C LYS A 548 -7.73 11.33 31.23
N ASN A 549 -7.88 12.47 31.91
CA ASN A 549 -8.94 12.72 32.89
C ASN A 549 -10.17 13.45 32.29
N TYR A 550 -10.14 13.82 31.01
CA TYR A 550 -11.28 14.42 30.33
C TYR A 550 -12.24 13.34 29.83
N ASP A 551 -13.51 13.73 29.64
CA ASP A 551 -14.50 12.88 28.99
C ASP A 551 -14.06 12.51 27.56
N GLU A 552 -14.37 11.28 27.14
CA GLU A 552 -13.97 10.73 25.83
C GLU A 552 -14.30 11.65 24.64
N GLU A 553 -15.46 12.32 24.64
CA GLU A 553 -15.87 13.20 23.56
C GLU A 553 -15.06 14.50 23.49
N ILE A 554 -14.59 15.00 24.63
CA ILE A 554 -13.71 16.17 24.70
C ILE A 554 -12.29 15.75 24.33
N LYS A 555 -11.81 14.68 24.96
CA LYS A 555 -10.48 14.13 24.76
C LYS A 555 -10.20 13.81 23.29
N HIS A 556 -11.13 13.15 22.61
CA HIS A 556 -11.01 12.73 21.22
C HIS A 556 -11.80 13.61 20.26
N ARG A 557 -12.07 14.87 20.62
CA ARG A 557 -12.94 15.79 19.86
C ARG A 557 -12.58 15.86 18.38
N ARG A 558 -11.29 15.91 18.07
CA ARG A 558 -10.77 16.01 16.68
C ARG A 558 -11.09 14.78 15.83
N ILE A 559 -11.32 13.61 16.44
CA ILE A 559 -11.70 12.36 15.75
C ILE A 559 -13.22 12.24 15.60
N VAL A 560 -14.01 12.88 16.47
CA VAL A 560 -15.49 12.78 16.43
C VAL A 560 -16.05 13.16 15.07
N ASP A 561 -15.48 14.17 14.41
CA ASP A 561 -15.91 14.64 13.08
C ASP A 561 -15.55 13.69 11.93
N PHE A 562 -14.79 12.62 12.24
CA PHE A 562 -14.42 11.55 11.33
C PHE A 562 -15.18 10.25 11.64
N ALA A 563 -16.14 10.27 12.57
CA ALA A 563 -17.05 9.15 12.78
C ALA A 563 -18.11 9.06 11.65
N PRO A 564 -18.59 7.86 11.28
CA PRO A 564 -18.22 6.57 11.87
C PRO A 564 -16.81 6.13 11.45
N LEU A 565 -16.11 5.44 12.35
CA LEU A 565 -14.82 4.82 12.03
C LEU A 565 -15.01 3.71 11.00
N MET A 566 -13.93 3.19 10.43
CA MET A 566 -14.01 2.10 9.45
C MET A 566 -13.05 0.96 9.78
N ARG A 567 -13.32 -0.22 9.22
CA ARG A 567 -12.44 -1.39 9.31
C ARG A 567 -12.43 -2.09 7.97
N ILE A 568 -11.25 -2.35 7.41
CA ILE A 568 -11.11 -3.05 6.13
C ILE A 568 -10.97 -4.54 6.42
N THR A 569 -12.02 -5.32 6.17
CA THR A 569 -12.06 -6.75 6.56
C THR A 569 -11.09 -7.61 5.75
N SER A 570 -10.85 -7.23 4.49
CA SER A 570 -9.84 -7.82 3.61
C SER A 570 -8.42 -7.32 3.87
N GLY A 571 -8.28 -6.27 4.67
CA GLY A 571 -7.03 -5.63 5.08
C GLY A 571 -6.50 -6.16 6.41
N THR A 572 -5.83 -5.31 7.18
CA THR A 572 -5.34 -5.70 8.52
C THR A 572 -6.47 -5.98 9.52
N ASN A 573 -7.70 -5.56 9.19
CA ASN A 573 -8.90 -5.70 10.01
C ASN A 573 -8.80 -4.98 11.37
N ILE A 574 -8.07 -3.87 11.37
CA ILE A 574 -7.93 -2.97 12.51
C ILE A 574 -8.77 -1.72 12.25
N VAL A 575 -9.37 -1.18 13.31
CA VAL A 575 -10.16 0.04 13.23
C VAL A 575 -9.26 1.17 12.77
N THR A 576 -9.78 1.94 11.82
CA THR A 576 -9.06 2.97 11.08
C THR A 576 -9.93 4.20 11.02
N ILE A 577 -9.31 5.37 11.17
CA ILE A 577 -10.00 6.64 10.96
C ILE A 577 -10.23 6.80 9.45
N PRO A 578 -11.43 7.17 8.98
CA PRO A 578 -11.66 7.52 7.58
C PRO A 578 -11.10 8.93 7.29
N GLY A 579 -9.82 9.11 7.61
CA GLY A 579 -9.09 10.37 7.58
C GLY A 579 -7.62 10.15 7.26
N SER A 580 -7.03 11.08 6.51
CA SER A 580 -5.58 11.12 6.25
C SER A 580 -4.86 11.78 7.44
N GLU A 581 -3.53 11.68 7.46
CA GLU A 581 -2.71 12.45 8.42
C GLU A 581 -3.01 13.95 8.40
N HIS A 582 -3.46 14.46 7.26
CA HIS A 582 -3.70 15.87 7.04
C HIS A 582 -5.19 16.22 6.99
N ALA A 583 -6.01 15.34 7.58
CA ALA A 583 -7.43 15.52 7.81
C ALA A 583 -8.28 15.66 6.55
N ARG A 584 -7.82 15.10 5.43
CA ARG A 584 -8.72 14.76 4.32
C ARG A 584 -9.60 13.62 4.76
N LYS A 585 -10.89 13.74 4.53
CA LYS A 585 -11.90 12.77 4.95
C LYS A 585 -12.17 11.78 3.83
N CYS A 586 -12.49 10.56 4.21
CA CYS A 586 -13.25 9.67 3.39
C CYS A 586 -14.66 9.50 3.98
N HIS A 587 -15.64 9.29 3.12
CA HIS A 587 -16.96 8.83 3.49
C HIS A 587 -17.07 7.33 3.22
N PRO A 588 -17.04 6.47 4.26
CA PRO A 588 -17.20 5.04 4.09
C PRO A 588 -18.63 4.72 3.68
N VAL A 589 -18.80 4.01 2.57
CA VAL A 589 -20.12 3.65 2.02
C VAL A 589 -20.17 2.15 1.78
N LYS A 590 -21.04 1.47 2.56
CA LYS A 590 -21.45 0.11 2.28
C LYS A 590 -22.30 0.05 1.02
N ARG A 591 -21.89 -0.73 0.03
CA ARG A 591 -22.73 -0.97 -1.14
C ARG A 591 -23.83 -1.95 -0.77
N ARG A 592 -25.07 -1.56 -1.07
CA ARG A 592 -26.23 -2.40 -0.77
C ARG A 592 -26.39 -3.46 -1.84
N LYS A 593 -26.67 -4.69 -1.40
CA LYS A 593 -27.13 -5.78 -2.26
C LYS A 593 -28.32 -5.29 -3.09
N ARG A 594 -28.25 -5.46 -4.41
CA ARG A 594 -29.40 -5.24 -5.29
C ARG A 594 -30.41 -6.32 -4.94
N LYS A 595 -31.48 -5.97 -4.21
CA LYS A 595 -32.60 -6.89 -4.00
C LYS A 595 -33.17 -7.19 -5.38
N GLY A 596 -33.15 -8.46 -5.76
CA GLY A 596 -33.42 -8.95 -7.12
C GLY A 596 -34.86 -8.74 -7.59
N THR A 597 -35.27 -7.49 -7.74
CA THR A 597 -36.47 -7.10 -8.48
C THR A 597 -36.02 -6.52 -9.80
N ASP A 598 -36.69 -6.92 -10.88
CA ASP A 598 -36.36 -6.75 -12.31
C ASP A 598 -36.30 -5.29 -12.81
N GLU A 599 -36.05 -4.32 -11.94
CA GLU A 599 -35.73 -2.95 -12.32
C GLU A 599 -34.27 -2.89 -12.79
N ILE A 600 -34.09 -3.23 -14.07
CA ILE A 600 -32.93 -2.94 -14.89
C ILE A 600 -32.78 -1.41 -14.95
N GLY A 601 -31.96 -0.81 -14.08
CA GLY A 601 -31.72 0.64 -14.18
C GLY A 601 -30.85 1.28 -13.11
N ASP A 602 -30.57 0.63 -11.99
CA ASP A 602 -29.75 1.24 -10.94
C ASP A 602 -28.26 1.04 -11.19
N SER A 603 -27.67 2.06 -11.82
CA SER A 603 -26.24 2.37 -12.00
C SER A 603 -25.32 1.74 -10.95
N ILE A 604 -24.26 1.06 -11.39
CA ILE A 604 -23.10 0.71 -10.57
C ILE A 604 -22.73 1.94 -9.74
N ASP A 605 -22.72 1.81 -8.42
CA ASP A 605 -22.37 2.92 -7.55
C ASP A 605 -20.88 3.23 -7.71
N PHE A 606 -20.48 4.49 -7.71
CA PHE A 606 -19.07 4.91 -7.75
C PHE A 606 -18.91 6.27 -7.11
N CYS A 607 -17.71 6.58 -6.63
CA CYS A 607 -17.38 7.91 -6.16
C CYS A 607 -17.34 8.86 -7.35
N GLN A 608 -18.35 9.71 -7.47
CA GLN A 608 -18.36 10.74 -8.50
C GLN A 608 -17.40 11.86 -8.10
N PRO A 609 -16.61 12.39 -9.06
CA PRO A 609 -15.86 13.61 -8.85
C PRO A 609 -16.78 14.72 -8.34
N PRO A 610 -16.26 15.61 -7.49
CA PRO A 610 -17.03 16.73 -7.01
C PRO A 610 -17.32 17.67 -8.18
N SER A 611 -18.53 18.26 -8.20
CA SER A 611 -18.89 19.25 -9.23
C SER A 611 -18.05 20.53 -9.20
N SER A 612 -17.28 20.75 -8.13
CA SER A 612 -16.30 21.84 -7.99
C SER A 612 -15.18 21.42 -7.03
N PRO A 613 -13.97 22.03 -7.10
CA PRO A 613 -12.86 21.67 -6.23
C PRO A 613 -13.12 21.80 -4.72
N SER A 614 -14.07 22.63 -4.33
CA SER A 614 -14.49 22.87 -2.93
C SER A 614 -15.59 21.92 -2.43
N LYS A 615 -16.15 21.08 -3.30
CA LYS A 615 -17.22 20.14 -2.93
C LYS A 615 -16.61 18.77 -2.68
N ARG A 616 -17.28 17.98 -1.84
CA ARG A 616 -16.95 16.58 -1.64
C ARG A 616 -17.34 15.71 -2.84
N SER A 617 -16.62 14.62 -3.04
CA SER A 617 -17.06 13.51 -3.87
C SER A 617 -18.22 12.80 -3.17
N TYR A 618 -19.06 12.11 -3.93
CA TYR A 618 -20.20 11.38 -3.38
C TYR A 618 -20.45 10.13 -4.18
N ALA A 619 -20.94 9.09 -3.51
CA ALA A 619 -21.46 7.92 -4.20
C ALA A 619 -22.68 8.33 -5.04
N VAL A 620 -22.82 7.77 -6.24
CA VAL A 620 -24.00 7.99 -7.12
C VAL A 620 -25.30 7.73 -6.36
N SER A 621 -25.30 6.70 -5.50
CA SER A 621 -26.45 6.34 -4.67
C SER A 621 -26.88 7.45 -3.68
N GLU A 622 -25.97 8.34 -3.27
CA GLU A 622 -26.32 9.47 -2.39
C GLU A 622 -27.12 10.55 -3.11
N LYS A 623 -26.82 10.83 -4.39
CA LYS A 623 -27.51 11.85 -5.18
C LYS A 623 -29.01 11.56 -5.32
N LYS A 624 -29.37 10.29 -5.54
CA LYS A 624 -30.77 9.87 -5.71
C LYS A 624 -31.62 10.12 -4.47
N LYS A 625 -31.04 10.04 -3.26
CA LYS A 625 -31.76 10.31 -2.02
C LYS A 625 -32.14 11.78 -1.85
N LYS A 626 -31.28 12.72 -2.28
CA LYS A 626 -31.54 14.16 -2.13
C LYS A 626 -32.64 14.69 -3.06
N LYS A 627 -32.93 14.01 -4.16
CA LYS A 627 -34.02 14.40 -5.09
C LYS A 627 -35.41 13.89 -4.67
N ARG A 628 -35.49 13.02 -3.65
CA ARG A 628 -36.75 12.40 -3.18
C ARG A 628 -37.29 13.00 -1.87
N ILE A 629 -36.66 14.05 -1.35
CA ILE A 629 -37.13 14.87 -0.23
C ILE A 629 -37.52 16.21 -0.82
#